data_AF-A0A8J6SLP4-F1
#
_entry.id   AF-A0A8J6SLP4-F1
#
_cell.length_a   1.000
_cell.length_b   1.000
_cell.length_c   1.000
_cell.angle_alpha   90.00
_cell.angle_beta   90.00
_cell.angle_gamma   90.00
#
_symmetry.space_group_name_H-M   'P 1'
#
loop_
_entity.id
_entity.type
_entity.pdbx_description
1 polymer ?
#
loop_
_entity_poly.entity_id
_entity_poly.type
_entity_poly.pdbx_seq_one_letter_code
_entity_poly.pdbx_strand_id
1 'polypeptide(L)'
;MNLPSFIWLWKIAAWSMGLSLVAYLLLGVTGIWMFRARQQEHSRPQWLRPFHYTTGAIMVGLVLLLLAIGIVGTLGHYGSLGHSAHLIAGGAVVALVLLSAGSATLISSNRAWARSVHVATNMVLLVGFVWVTLTGWSVVQKYLP
;
A
#
# COMPACT_ATOMS: atom_id res chain seq x y z
N MET A 1 3.43 -0.36 31.59
CA MET A 1 3.13 -1.38 30.55
C MET A 1 4.44 -1.77 29.91
N ASN A 2 4.81 -3.06 29.92
CA ASN A 2 5.99 -3.54 29.20
C ASN A 2 5.64 -3.57 27.71
N LEU A 3 5.89 -2.46 27.01
CA LEU A 3 5.76 -2.43 25.56
C LEU A 3 6.73 -3.47 24.97
N PRO A 4 6.34 -4.17 23.87
CA PRO A 4 7.27 -5.01 23.14
C PRO A 4 8.53 -4.20 22.88
N SER A 5 9.71 -4.82 23.04
CA SER A 5 10.95 -4.12 22.75
C SER A 5 10.87 -3.52 21.34
N PHE A 6 11.40 -2.32 21.19
CA PHE A 6 11.31 -1.54 19.97
C PHE A 6 11.62 -2.36 18.70
N ILE A 7 12.56 -3.31 18.79
CA ILE A 7 12.93 -4.31 17.78
C ILE A 7 11.75 -5.13 17.23
N TRP A 8 10.79 -5.53 18.07
CA TRP A 8 9.61 -6.28 17.63
C TRP A 8 8.71 -5.45 16.71
N LEU A 9 8.53 -4.17 17.04
CA LEU A 9 7.77 -3.24 16.24
C LEU A 9 8.40 -3.08 14.84
N TRP A 10 9.73 -3.00 14.77
CA TRP A 10 10.49 -2.96 13.52
C TRP A 10 10.32 -4.20 12.66
N LYS A 11 10.39 -5.38 13.25
CA LYS A 11 10.19 -6.65 12.52
C LYS A 11 8.80 -6.68 11.89
N ILE A 12 7.76 -6.30 12.64
CA ILE A 12 6.39 -6.26 12.11
C ILE A 12 6.29 -5.24 10.97
N ALA A 13 6.89 -4.05 11.12
CA ALA A 13 6.92 -3.04 10.07
C ALA A 13 7.60 -3.54 8.78
N ALA A 14 8.78 -4.16 8.90
CA ALA A 14 9.51 -4.69 7.75
C ALA A 14 8.72 -5.79 7.01
N TRP A 15 8.13 -6.74 7.74
CA TRP A 15 7.28 -7.78 7.15
C TRP A 15 6.02 -7.19 6.51
N SER A 16 5.37 -6.24 7.16
CA SER A 16 4.17 -5.57 6.63
C SER A 16 4.47 -4.79 5.35
N MET A 17 5.65 -4.17 5.27
CA MET A 17 6.13 -3.49 4.07
C MET A 17 6.36 -4.48 2.92
N GLY A 18 7.06 -5.59 3.19
CA GLY A 18 7.26 -6.65 2.20
C GLY A 18 5.95 -7.24 1.68
N LEU A 19 5.00 -7.53 2.58
CA LEU A 19 3.66 -8.00 2.20
C LEU A 19 2.89 -6.96 1.38
N SER A 20 3.04 -5.67 1.67
CA SER A 20 2.41 -4.59 0.89
C SER A 20 2.95 -4.55 -0.54
N LEU A 21 4.27 -4.69 -0.72
CA LEU A 21 4.88 -4.76 -2.05
C LEU A 21 4.40 -5.99 -2.84
N VAL A 22 4.32 -7.16 -2.19
CA VAL A 22 3.78 -8.38 -2.82
C VAL A 22 2.32 -8.18 -3.20
N ALA A 23 1.48 -7.64 -2.30
CA ALA A 23 0.09 -7.34 -2.57
C ALA A 23 -0.06 -6.37 -3.75
N TYR A 24 0.76 -5.33 -3.82
CA TYR A 24 0.79 -4.39 -4.94
C TYR A 24 1.10 -5.07 -6.28
N LEU A 25 2.11 -5.95 -6.31
CA LEU A 25 2.46 -6.69 -7.52
C LEU A 25 1.33 -7.64 -7.95
N LEU A 26 0.71 -8.36 -7.01
CA LEU A 26 -0.43 -9.23 -7.28
C LEU A 26 -1.64 -8.43 -7.83
N LEU A 27 -1.90 -7.25 -7.27
CA LEU A 27 -2.93 -6.34 -7.78
C LEU A 27 -2.63 -5.87 -9.20
N GLY A 28 -1.36 -5.56 -9.51
CA GLY A 28 -0.91 -5.22 -10.85
C GLY A 28 -1.13 -6.36 -11.84
N VAL A 29 -0.69 -7.58 -11.51
CA VAL A 29 -0.86 -8.78 -12.35
C VAL A 29 -2.33 -9.07 -12.61
N THR A 30 -3.15 -9.11 -11.56
CA THR A 30 -4.59 -9.39 -11.68
C THR A 30 -5.35 -8.27 -12.40
N GLY A 31 -4.93 -7.01 -12.21
CA GLY A 31 -5.44 -5.86 -12.96
C GLY A 31 -5.15 -5.93 -14.45
N ILE A 32 -3.90 -6.26 -14.82
CA ILE A 32 -3.48 -6.48 -16.21
C ILE A 32 -4.23 -7.66 -16.83
N TRP A 33 -4.39 -8.76 -16.09
CA TRP A 33 -5.13 -9.92 -16.57
C TRP A 33 -6.60 -9.55 -16.85
N MET A 34 -7.26 -8.87 -15.92
CA MET A 34 -8.62 -8.39 -16.14
C MET A 34 -8.73 -7.42 -17.33
N PHE A 35 -7.70 -6.60 -17.56
CA PHE A 35 -7.64 -5.72 -18.73
C PHE A 35 -7.53 -6.51 -20.03
N ARG A 36 -6.60 -7.46 -20.13
CA ARG A 36 -6.40 -8.30 -21.32
C ARG A 36 -7.62 -9.15 -21.64
N ALA A 37 -8.25 -9.77 -20.64
CA ALA A 37 -9.46 -10.58 -20.84
C ALA A 37 -10.61 -9.76 -21.48
N ARG A 38 -10.73 -8.47 -21.12
CA ARG A 38 -11.71 -7.56 -21.76
C ARG A 38 -11.35 -7.23 -23.20
N GLN A 39 -10.07 -6.97 -23.49
CA GLN A 39 -9.62 -6.61 -24.85
C GLN A 39 -9.74 -7.77 -25.84
N GLN A 40 -9.63 -9.01 -25.35
CA GLN A 40 -9.70 -10.22 -26.18
C GLN A 40 -11.11 -10.82 -26.24
N GLU A 41 -12.12 -10.18 -25.64
CA GLU A 41 -13.49 -10.73 -25.49
C GLU A 41 -13.53 -12.13 -24.86
N HIS A 42 -12.47 -12.50 -24.12
CA HIS A 42 -12.36 -13.79 -23.46
C HIS A 42 -13.04 -13.77 -22.09
N SER A 43 -13.69 -14.88 -21.75
CA SER A 43 -14.21 -15.12 -20.40
C SER A 43 -13.06 -15.12 -19.38
N ARG A 44 -13.13 -14.23 -18.39
CA ARG A 44 -12.20 -14.25 -17.25
C ARG A 44 -12.58 -15.34 -16.25
N PRO A 45 -11.62 -15.92 -15.52
CA PRO A 45 -11.93 -16.80 -14.40
C PRO A 45 -12.79 -16.09 -13.35
N GLN A 46 -13.80 -16.78 -12.80
CA GLN A 46 -14.74 -16.19 -11.84
C GLN A 46 -14.05 -15.74 -10.54
N TRP A 47 -12.96 -16.40 -10.14
CA TRP A 47 -12.19 -16.09 -8.92
C TRP A 47 -11.33 -14.83 -9.04
N LEU A 48 -10.99 -14.39 -10.27
CA LEU A 48 -9.99 -13.35 -10.50
C LEU A 48 -10.40 -12.00 -9.91
N ARG A 49 -11.68 -11.63 -10.08
CA ARG A 49 -12.21 -10.37 -9.55
C ARG A 49 -12.31 -10.40 -8.01
N PRO A 50 -12.94 -11.41 -7.36
CA PRO A 50 -12.93 -11.52 -5.91
C PRO A 50 -11.51 -11.49 -5.33
N PHE A 51 -10.57 -12.23 -5.92
CA PHE A 51 -9.18 -12.24 -5.47
C PHE A 51 -8.56 -10.84 -5.53
N HIS A 52 -8.71 -10.11 -6.64
CA HIS A 52 -8.23 -8.73 -6.75
C HIS A 52 -8.81 -7.80 -5.67
N TYR A 53 -10.13 -7.88 -5.41
CA TYR A 53 -10.75 -7.07 -4.35
C TYR A 53 -10.24 -7.44 -2.95
N THR A 54 -10.10 -8.74 -2.65
CA THR A 54 -9.59 -9.21 -1.36
C THR A 54 -8.13 -8.79 -1.16
N THR A 55 -7.27 -8.95 -2.17
CA THR A 55 -5.88 -8.45 -2.11
C THR A 55 -5.85 -6.94 -1.91
N GLY A 56 -6.77 -6.19 -2.53
CA GLY A 56 -6.90 -4.74 -2.35
C GLY A 56 -7.29 -4.36 -0.92
N ALA A 57 -8.24 -5.08 -0.31
CA ALA A 57 -8.62 -4.87 1.08
C ALA A 57 -7.47 -5.20 2.04
N ILE A 58 -6.74 -6.30 1.80
CA ILE A 58 -5.54 -6.67 2.57
C ILE A 58 -4.49 -5.56 2.45
N MET A 59 -4.25 -5.05 1.24
CA MET A 59 -3.31 -3.96 1.00
C MET A 59 -3.65 -2.71 1.83
N VAL A 60 -4.92 -2.28 1.81
CA VAL A 60 -5.40 -1.15 2.64
C VAL A 60 -5.12 -1.41 4.12
N GLY A 61 -5.43 -2.61 4.62
CA GLY A 61 -5.15 -2.98 6.01
C GLY A 61 -3.66 -2.91 6.35
N LEU A 62 -2.79 -3.41 5.47
CA LEU A 62 -1.34 -3.41 5.66
C LEU A 62 -0.76 -1.99 5.72
N VAL A 63 -1.16 -1.08 4.82
CA VAL A 63 -0.62 0.30 4.84
C VAL A 63 -1.14 1.11 6.03
N LEU A 64 -2.37 0.86 6.49
CA LEU A 64 -2.89 1.49 7.70
C LEU A 64 -2.20 0.94 8.96
N LEU A 65 -1.90 -0.36 8.99
CA LEU A 65 -1.09 -0.95 10.06
C LEU A 65 0.32 -0.36 10.10
N LEU A 66 0.97 -0.21 8.93
CA LEU A 66 2.28 0.45 8.81
C LEU A 66 2.24 1.89 9.32
N LEU A 67 1.20 2.66 8.96
CA LEU A 67 1.02 4.02 9.45
C LEU A 67 0.88 4.05 10.98
N ALA A 68 0.03 3.18 11.54
CA ALA A 68 -0.17 3.08 12.98
C ALA A 68 1.13 2.73 13.72
N ILE A 69 1.86 1.73 13.22
CA ILE A 69 3.16 1.34 13.76
C ILE A 69 4.16 2.51 13.68
N GLY A 70 4.24 3.20 12.54
CA GLY A 70 5.12 4.35 12.35
C GLY A 70 4.82 5.49 13.31
N ILE A 71 3.55 5.85 13.49
CA ILE A 71 3.12 6.89 14.42
C ILE A 71 3.46 6.51 15.86
N VAL A 72 3.04 5.32 16.30
CA VAL A 72 3.28 4.83 17.68
C VAL A 72 4.76 4.71 17.98
N GLY A 73 5.54 4.16 17.04
CA GLY A 73 6.99 4.01 17.18
C GLY A 73 7.72 5.35 17.27
N THR A 74 7.35 6.32 16.41
CA THR A 74 7.99 7.64 16.38
C THR A 74 7.61 8.46 17.62
N LEU A 75 6.33 8.52 17.98
CA LEU A 75 5.88 9.21 19.19
C LEU A 75 6.45 8.57 20.46
N GLY A 76 6.46 7.23 20.54
CA GLY A 76 6.96 6.52 21.71
C GLY A 76 8.46 6.70 21.93
N HIS A 77 9.25 6.83 20.86
CA HIS A 77 10.70 7.00 20.96
C HIS A 77 11.16 8.46 21.05
N TYR A 78 10.56 9.35 20.25
CA TYR A 78 11.00 10.76 20.14
C TYR A 78 10.07 11.78 20.82
N GLY A 79 8.88 11.38 21.29
CA GLY A 79 7.89 12.28 21.89
C GLY A 79 7.18 13.22 20.91
N SER A 80 7.52 13.19 19.62
CA SER A 80 6.88 13.96 18.55
C SER A 80 7.03 13.24 17.21
N LEU A 81 6.18 13.56 16.22
CA LEU A 81 6.29 12.98 14.86
C LEU A 81 7.42 13.60 14.03
N GLY A 82 7.84 14.83 14.38
CA GLY A 82 8.83 15.60 13.63
C GLY A 82 8.47 15.79 12.16
N HIS A 83 9.49 16.06 11.34
CA HIS A 83 9.38 16.09 9.89
C HIS A 83 10.46 15.18 9.31
N SER A 84 10.08 14.26 8.42
CA SER A 84 11.02 13.38 7.73
C SER A 84 10.53 13.07 6.31
N ALA A 85 11.47 12.80 5.42
CA ALA A 85 11.14 12.35 4.07
C ALA A 85 10.28 11.07 4.08
N HIS A 86 10.51 10.18 5.05
CA HIS A 86 9.74 8.96 5.20
C HIS A 86 8.29 9.22 5.64
N LEU A 87 8.06 10.17 6.55
CA LEU A 87 6.70 10.54 6.98
C LEU A 87 5.89 11.09 5.80
N ILE A 88 6.49 11.95 4.98
CA ILE A 88 5.83 12.52 3.79
C ILE A 88 5.57 11.42 2.75
N ALA A 89 6.57 10.59 2.43
CA ALA A 89 6.42 9.49 1.48
C ALA A 89 5.36 8.47 1.93
N GLY A 90 5.36 8.10 3.22
CA GLY A 90 4.39 7.19 3.81
C GLY A 90 2.97 7.76 3.79
N GLY A 91 2.80 9.02 4.17
CA GLY A 91 1.51 9.71 4.09
C GLY A 91 0.96 9.78 2.66
N ALA A 92 1.82 10.10 1.69
CA ALA A 92 1.46 10.11 0.27
C ALA A 92 1.03 8.72 -0.23
N VAL A 93 1.76 7.66 0.13
CA VAL A 93 1.41 6.28 -0.22
C VAL A 93 0.06 5.89 0.39
N VAL A 94 -0.19 6.20 1.66
CA VAL A 94 -1.49 5.93 2.29
C VAL A 94 -2.62 6.64 1.55
N ALA A 95 -2.45 7.94 1.26
CA ALA A 95 -3.46 8.71 0.52
C ALA A 95 -3.74 8.12 -0.87
N LEU A 96 -2.69 7.74 -1.62
CA LEU A 96 -2.82 7.12 -2.93
C LEU A 96 -3.49 5.74 -2.86
N VAL A 97 -3.19 4.91 -1.86
CA VAL A 97 -3.85 3.62 -1.66
C VAL A 97 -5.33 3.80 -1.37
N LEU A 98 -5.69 4.74 -0.50
CA LEU A 98 -7.10 5.03 -0.18
C LEU A 98 -7.84 5.62 -1.38
N LEU A 99 -7.22 6.50 -2.17
CA LEU A 99 -7.78 7.02 -3.41
C LEU A 99 -7.98 5.91 -4.45
N SER A 100 -7.01 5.01 -4.60
CA SER A 100 -7.08 3.86 -5.48
C SER A 100 -8.21 2.91 -5.07
N ALA A 101 -8.30 2.54 -3.80
CA ALA A 101 -9.35 1.69 -3.27
C ALA A 101 -10.74 2.34 -3.40
N GLY A 102 -10.86 3.62 -3.05
CA GLY A 102 -12.11 4.38 -3.16
C GLY A 102 -12.58 4.51 -4.61
N SER A 103 -11.68 4.84 -5.54
CA SER A 103 -12.05 4.89 -6.97
C SER A 103 -12.44 3.52 -7.52
N ALA A 104 -11.87 2.42 -7.01
CA ALA A 104 -12.25 1.06 -7.42
C ALA A 104 -13.71 0.70 -7.07
N THR A 105 -14.26 1.22 -5.98
CA THR A 105 -15.67 0.98 -5.61
C THR A 105 -16.66 1.73 -6.50
N LEU A 106 -16.20 2.79 -7.18
CA LEU A 106 -17.02 3.61 -8.06
C LEU A 106 -17.03 3.12 -9.53
N ILE A 107 -16.22 2.11 -9.86
CA ILE A 107 -16.12 1.58 -11.24
C ILE A 107 -17.45 0.91 -11.64
N SER A 108 -18.12 1.53 -12.60
CA SER A 108 -19.36 1.04 -13.21
C SER A 108 -19.44 1.47 -14.68
N SER A 109 -20.41 0.93 -15.43
CA SER A 109 -20.67 1.35 -16.82
C SER A 109 -20.94 2.85 -16.93
N ASN A 110 -21.64 3.43 -15.95
CA ASN A 110 -22.00 4.86 -15.93
C ASN A 110 -20.87 5.77 -15.42
N ARG A 111 -19.78 5.21 -14.88
CA ARG A 111 -18.66 5.97 -14.31
C ARG A 111 -17.31 5.42 -14.78
N ALA A 112 -17.11 5.41 -16.10
CA ALA A 112 -15.87 4.91 -16.69
C ALA A 112 -14.61 5.67 -16.22
N TRP A 113 -14.74 6.96 -15.88
CA TRP A 113 -13.65 7.80 -15.35
C TRP A 113 -13.01 7.22 -14.07
N ALA A 114 -13.78 6.54 -13.23
CA ALA A 114 -13.29 5.98 -11.97
C ALA A 114 -12.19 4.93 -12.21
N ARG A 115 -12.28 4.20 -13.33
CA ARG A 115 -11.24 3.25 -13.73
C ARG A 115 -9.95 3.97 -14.10
N SER A 116 -10.05 5.06 -14.86
CA SER A 116 -8.88 5.86 -15.24
C SER A 116 -8.19 6.44 -14.01
N VAL A 117 -8.95 6.96 -13.05
CA VAL A 117 -8.42 7.44 -11.77
C VAL A 117 -7.75 6.31 -11.00
N HIS A 118 -8.40 5.14 -10.87
CA HIS A 118 -7.83 3.98 -10.19
C HIS A 118 -6.50 3.57 -10.83
N VAL A 119 -6.45 3.39 -12.16
CA VAL A 119 -5.23 2.96 -12.86
C VAL A 119 -4.13 4.01 -12.78
N ALA A 120 -4.44 5.29 -13.04
CA ALA A 120 -3.46 6.37 -12.96
C ALA A 120 -2.89 6.52 -11.54
N THR A 121 -3.74 6.45 -10.51
CA THR A 121 -3.33 6.46 -9.11
C THR A 121 -2.37 5.31 -8.83
N ASN A 122 -2.66 4.10 -9.34
CA ASN A 122 -1.74 2.97 -9.17
C ASN A 122 -0.41 3.17 -9.90
N MET A 123 -0.36 3.83 -11.06
CA MET A 123 0.91 4.15 -11.73
C MET A 123 1.76 5.11 -10.89
N VAL A 124 1.16 6.13 -10.30
CA VAL A 124 1.85 7.05 -9.37
C VAL A 124 2.28 6.32 -8.09
N LEU A 125 1.44 5.41 -7.60
CA LEU A 125 1.70 4.60 -6.42
C LEU A 125 2.94 3.70 -6.58
N LEU A 126 3.29 3.28 -7.80
CA LEU A 126 4.56 2.57 -8.05
C LEU A 126 5.77 3.41 -7.62
N VAL A 127 5.81 4.68 -8.04
CA VAL A 127 6.86 5.63 -7.65
C VAL A 127 6.82 5.88 -6.15
N GLY A 128 5.62 6.02 -5.58
CA GLY A 128 5.41 6.13 -4.13
C GLY A 128 6.00 4.96 -3.35
N PHE A 129 5.79 3.72 -3.81
CA PHE A 129 6.34 2.53 -3.17
C PHE A 129 7.86 2.48 -3.22
N VAL A 130 8.47 2.86 -4.35
CA VAL A 130 9.94 2.97 -4.44
C VAL A 130 10.45 4.02 -3.44
N TRP A 131 9.84 5.21 -3.42
CA TRP A 131 10.28 6.30 -2.55
C TRP A 131 10.11 6.00 -1.06
N VAL A 132 8.97 5.44 -0.64
CA VAL A 132 8.74 5.08 0.77
C VAL A 132 9.66 3.94 1.22
N THR A 133 10.01 3.00 0.32
CA THR A 133 10.97 1.93 0.62
C THR A 133 12.37 2.48 0.82
N LEU A 134 12.84 3.36 -0.07
CA LEU A 134 14.18 3.97 0.03
C LEU A 134 14.30 4.82 1.31
N THR A 135 13.31 5.66 1.58
CA THR A 135 13.29 6.46 2.81
C THR A 135 13.13 5.58 4.05
N GLY A 136 12.34 4.51 3.98
CA GLY A 136 12.15 3.55 5.07
C GLY A 136 13.44 2.80 5.40
N TRP A 137 14.24 2.42 4.41
CA TRP A 137 15.57 1.85 4.61
C TRP A 137 16.47 2.78 5.43
N SER A 138 16.51 4.07 5.08
CA SER A 138 17.29 5.06 5.84
C SER A 138 16.83 5.21 7.30
N VAL A 139 15.54 4.98 7.56
CA VAL A 139 14.99 4.96 8.91
C VAL A 139 15.42 3.70 9.66
N VAL A 140 15.33 2.53 9.04
CA VAL A 140 15.75 1.24 9.64
C VAL A 140 17.23 1.26 10.06
N GLN A 141 18.10 1.86 9.25
CA GLN A 141 19.54 1.96 9.55
C GLN A 141 19.85 2.69 10.87
N LYS A 142 18.95 3.54 11.37
CA LYS A 142 19.13 4.23 12.67
C LYS A 142 19.01 3.30 13.87
N TYR A 143 18.50 2.09 13.66
CA TYR A 143 18.15 1.14 14.72
C TYR A 143 18.89 -0.18 14.60
N LEU A 144 19.72 -0.33 13.57
CA LEU A 144 20.70 -1.40 13.46
C LEU A 144 21.98 -0.99 14.22
N PRO A 145 22.57 -1.89 15.01
CA PRO A 145 23.82 -1.63 15.73
C PRO A 145 25.04 -1.51 14.81
#